data_AF-A0A8J3Q8I1-F1
#
_entry.id   AF-A0A8J3Q8I1-F1
#
_cell.length_a   1.000
_cell.length_b   1.000
_cell.length_c   1.000
_cell.angle_alpha   90.00
_cell.angle_beta   90.00
_cell.angle_gamma   90.00
#
_symmetry.space_group_name_H-M   'P 1'
#
loop_
_entity.id
_entity.type
_entity.pdbx_description
1 polymer ?
#
loop_
_entity_poly.entity_id
_entity_poly.type
_entity_poly.pdbx_seq_one_letter_code
_entity_poly.pdbx_strand_id
1 'polypeptide(L)'
;MGHGHLEVKNQKETLEESSVDENDGLSAELRRAIGMLSRGSEAQLAYLRELGVGDLADELALEFHDAFMVAKEQRSGSISVDAMAALEDLDARLARLSEDSDDAWRSASLRTSVAWADLRKAAANALRLLEVHAPGVQ
;
A
#
# COMPACT_ATOMS: atom_id res chain seq x y z
N MET A 1 -4.42 -34.54 -56.59
CA MET A 1 -5.05 -33.29 -56.12
C MET A 1 -4.98 -33.27 -54.60
N GLY A 2 -4.38 -32.22 -54.02
CA GLY A 2 -4.23 -31.91 -52.58
C GLY A 2 -3.11 -32.69 -51.86
N HIS A 3 -1.90 -32.16 -51.58
CA HIS A 3 -1.49 -31.08 -50.65
C HIS A 3 -2.13 -31.23 -49.26
N GLY A 4 -1.47 -31.21 -48.09
CA GLY A 4 -0.10 -30.95 -47.63
C GLY A 4 -0.17 -31.01 -46.07
N HIS A 5 0.80 -31.64 -45.40
CA HIS A 5 1.76 -31.03 -44.44
C HIS A 5 1.33 -29.77 -43.66
N LEU A 6 1.81 -29.68 -42.41
CA LEU A 6 1.80 -28.55 -41.44
C LEU A 6 0.52 -28.38 -40.61
N GLU A 7 0.53 -28.06 -39.31
CA GLU A 7 1.61 -27.57 -38.44
C GLU A 7 1.14 -27.70 -36.98
N VAL A 8 2.06 -28.11 -36.11
CA VAL A 8 1.92 -28.01 -34.65
C VAL A 8 2.01 -26.51 -34.32
N LYS A 9 0.89 -25.84 -34.00
CA LYS A 9 0.94 -24.41 -33.63
C LYS A 9 0.72 -24.24 -32.13
N ASN A 10 1.85 -23.95 -31.50
CA ASN A 10 2.08 -23.36 -30.18
C ASN A 10 0.85 -22.83 -29.45
N GLN A 11 0.48 -23.51 -28.37
CA GLN A 11 -0.27 -22.94 -27.26
C GLN A 11 0.69 -22.18 -26.34
N LYS A 12 1.20 -21.02 -26.77
CA LYS A 12 2.10 -20.23 -25.93
C LYS A 12 2.08 -18.75 -26.29
N GLU A 13 0.91 -18.11 -26.29
CA GLU A 13 0.83 -16.66 -26.57
C GLU A 13 -0.54 -16.09 -26.18
N THR A 14 -0.94 -16.16 -24.90
CA THR A 14 -2.06 -15.35 -24.36
C THR A 14 -1.98 -15.27 -22.83
N LEU A 15 -0.94 -14.66 -22.26
CA LEU A 15 -0.87 -14.43 -20.80
C LEU A 15 -0.17 -13.11 -20.41
N GLU A 16 0.24 -12.26 -21.37
CA GLU A 16 1.09 -11.09 -21.09
C GLU A 16 0.39 -9.72 -21.20
N GLU A 17 -0.88 -9.65 -21.63
CA GLU A 17 -1.58 -8.36 -21.82
C GLU A 17 -2.48 -7.92 -20.64
N SER A 18 -2.64 -8.73 -19.58
CA SER A 18 -3.49 -8.39 -18.42
C SER A 18 -2.73 -7.91 -17.18
N SER A 19 -1.40 -7.96 -17.16
CA SER A 19 -0.61 -7.71 -15.94
C SER A 19 -0.13 -6.27 -15.74
N VAL A 20 -0.23 -5.41 -16.76
CA VAL A 20 0.33 -4.04 -16.72
C VAL A 20 -0.62 -3.05 -16.03
N ASP A 21 -1.93 -3.24 -16.15
CA ASP A 21 -2.95 -2.32 -15.60
C ASP A 21 -3.21 -2.57 -14.10
N GLU A 22 -3.26 -3.84 -13.69
CA GLU A 22 -3.48 -4.23 -12.28
C GLU A 22 -2.30 -3.78 -11.40
N ASN A 23 -1.06 -4.01 -11.85
CA ASN A 23 0.13 -3.70 -11.07
C ASN A 23 0.33 -2.19 -10.83
N ASP A 24 -0.17 -1.35 -11.75
CA ASP A 24 -0.14 0.11 -11.61
C ASP A 24 -1.21 0.59 -10.62
N GLY A 25 -2.42 0.01 -10.68
CA GLY A 25 -3.50 0.26 -9.72
C GLY A 25 -3.14 -0.12 -8.28
N LEU A 26 -2.46 -1.24 -8.12
CA LEU A 26 -1.95 -1.73 -6.83
C LEU A 26 -0.88 -0.83 -6.22
N SER A 27 0.04 -0.36 -7.06
CA SER A 27 1.03 0.63 -6.65
C SER A 27 0.38 1.96 -6.27
N ALA A 28 -0.71 2.34 -6.93
CA ALA A 28 -1.48 3.54 -6.62
C ALA A 28 -2.24 3.44 -5.29
N GLU A 29 -2.85 2.29 -4.99
CA GLU A 29 -3.58 2.06 -3.74
C GLU A 29 -2.64 2.07 -2.53
N LEU A 30 -1.50 1.37 -2.61
CA LEU A 30 -0.48 1.41 -1.56
C LEU A 30 0.04 2.83 -1.33
N ARG A 31 0.35 3.57 -2.40
CA ARG A 31 0.76 4.99 -2.31
C ARG A 31 -0.32 5.86 -1.68
N ARG A 32 -1.59 5.64 -2.01
CA ARG A 32 -2.73 6.36 -1.41
C ARG A 32 -2.82 6.08 0.07
N ALA A 33 -2.79 4.81 0.49
CA ALA A 33 -2.94 4.41 1.89
C ALA A 33 -1.80 4.98 2.75
N ILE A 34 -0.54 4.85 2.30
CA ILE A 34 0.62 5.43 2.99
C ILE A 34 0.56 6.96 2.98
N GLY A 35 0.15 7.54 1.84
CA GLY A 35 -0.09 8.97 1.70
C GLY A 35 -1.05 9.47 2.75
N MET A 36 -2.14 8.74 3.02
CA MET A 36 -3.11 9.06 4.06
C MET A 36 -2.53 8.87 5.47
N LEU A 37 -1.80 7.78 5.73
CA LEU A 37 -1.09 7.55 7.00
C LEU A 37 -0.05 8.64 7.31
N SER A 38 0.55 9.26 6.30
CA SER A 38 1.56 10.30 6.47
C SER A 38 0.97 11.69 6.82
N ARG A 39 -0.34 11.92 6.58
CA ARG A 39 -0.94 13.23 6.81
C ARG A 39 -1.12 13.55 8.30
N GLY A 40 -1.26 14.83 8.60
CA GLY A 40 -1.61 15.29 9.94
C GLY A 40 -2.97 14.79 10.42
N SER A 41 -3.19 14.81 11.74
CA SER A 41 -4.38 14.27 12.39
C SER A 41 -5.70 14.80 11.83
N GLU A 42 -5.79 16.10 11.56
CA GLU A 42 -7.04 16.69 11.05
C GLU A 42 -7.40 16.19 9.66
N ALA A 43 -6.41 15.94 8.79
CA ALA A 43 -6.65 15.38 7.47
C ALA A 43 -7.07 13.91 7.56
N GLN A 44 -6.47 13.14 8.48
CA GLN A 44 -6.86 11.76 8.77
C GLN A 44 -8.30 11.66 9.30
N LEU A 45 -8.67 12.53 10.23
CA LEU A 45 -10.03 12.59 10.76
C LEU A 45 -11.05 13.03 9.72
N ALA A 46 -10.70 14.00 8.86
CA ALA A 46 -11.56 14.40 7.75
C ALA A 46 -11.84 13.20 6.83
N TYR A 47 -10.78 12.49 6.45
CA TYR A 47 -10.88 11.31 5.61
C TYR A 47 -11.75 10.18 6.21
N LEU A 48 -11.56 9.86 7.50
CA LEU A 48 -12.38 8.85 8.20
C LEU A 48 -13.87 9.25 8.25
N ARG A 49 -14.18 10.54 8.35
CA ARG A 49 -15.55 11.02 8.27
C ARG A 49 -16.12 10.90 6.86
N GLU A 50 -15.32 11.17 5.84
CA GLU A 50 -15.71 11.00 4.44
C GLU A 50 -15.99 9.53 4.09
N LEU A 51 -15.23 8.60 4.66
CA LEU A 51 -15.47 7.16 4.55
C LEU A 51 -16.75 6.69 5.28
N GLY A 52 -17.32 7.50 6.17
CA GLY A 52 -18.50 7.13 6.94
C GLY A 52 -18.22 6.19 8.12
N VAL A 53 -16.96 5.93 8.43
CA VAL A 53 -16.49 5.10 9.57
C VAL A 53 -16.27 5.93 10.85
N GLY A 54 -16.46 7.25 10.76
CA GLY A 54 -16.44 8.16 11.89
C GLY A 54 -15.02 8.47 12.36
N ASP A 55 -14.67 7.96 13.53
CA ASP A 55 -13.45 8.31 14.29
C ASP A 55 -12.55 7.08 14.56
N LEU A 56 -12.77 6.00 13.79
CA LEU A 56 -12.09 4.72 13.87
C LEU A 56 -10.74 4.79 13.15
N ALA A 57 -9.66 4.97 13.91
CA ALA A 57 -8.32 5.11 13.36
C ALA A 57 -7.74 3.78 12.85
N ASP A 58 -8.31 2.65 13.27
CA ASP A 58 -7.97 1.32 12.77
C ASP A 58 -8.22 1.19 11.27
N GLU A 59 -9.21 1.89 10.71
CA GLU A 59 -9.49 1.89 9.27
C GLU A 59 -8.29 2.37 8.45
N LEU A 60 -7.51 3.34 8.95
CA LEU A 60 -6.26 3.77 8.29
C LEU A 60 -5.20 2.66 8.28
N ALA A 61 -5.16 1.86 9.33
CA ALA A 61 -4.24 0.73 9.45
C ALA A 61 -4.69 -0.43 8.56
N LEU A 62 -6.00 -0.69 8.50
CA LEU A 62 -6.60 -1.74 7.66
C LEU A 62 -6.39 -1.45 6.18
N GLU A 63 -6.67 -0.23 5.71
CA GLU A 63 -6.44 0.14 4.30
C GLU A 63 -4.96 0.01 3.92
N PHE A 64 -4.05 0.37 4.81
CA PHE A 64 -2.62 0.16 4.57
C PHE A 64 -2.24 -1.31 4.56
N HIS A 65 -2.70 -2.07 5.55
CA HIS A 65 -2.34 -3.48 5.69
C HIS A 65 -2.83 -4.30 4.48
N ASP A 66 -4.05 -4.06 4.03
CA ASP A 66 -4.62 -4.72 2.86
C ASP A 66 -3.78 -4.44 1.60
N ALA A 67 -3.56 -3.17 1.29
CA ALA A 67 -2.73 -2.77 0.14
C ALA A 67 -1.28 -3.27 0.25
N PHE A 68 -0.71 -3.30 1.45
CA PHE A 68 0.64 -3.79 1.70
C PHE A 68 0.75 -5.30 1.49
N MET A 69 -0.19 -6.08 2.01
CA MET A 69 -0.20 -7.54 1.85
C MET A 69 -0.27 -7.90 0.38
N VAL A 70 -1.15 -7.24 -0.37
CA VAL A 70 -1.30 -7.48 -1.80
C VAL A 70 -0.04 -7.09 -2.58
N ALA A 71 0.60 -5.95 -2.24
CA ALA A 71 1.88 -5.56 -2.84
C ALA A 71 3.03 -6.52 -2.50
N LYS A 72 3.04 -7.05 -1.27
CA LYS A 72 4.04 -8.01 -0.77
C LYS A 72 3.90 -9.37 -1.45
N GLU A 73 2.69 -9.84 -1.69
CA GLU A 73 2.42 -11.11 -2.38
C GLU A 73 2.82 -11.05 -3.85
N GLN A 74 2.57 -9.91 -4.51
CA GLN A 74 2.86 -9.78 -5.93
C GLN A 74 4.34 -9.57 -6.24
N ARG A 75 5.15 -9.11 -5.27
CA ARG A 75 6.62 -8.92 -5.38
C ARG A 75 7.07 -8.48 -6.77
N SER A 76 6.29 -7.60 -7.41
CA SER A 76 6.68 -7.01 -8.68
C SER A 76 7.97 -6.26 -8.39
N GLY A 77 9.05 -6.53 -9.14
CA GLY A 77 10.39 -5.95 -8.93
C GLY A 77 10.48 -4.42 -9.02
N SER A 78 9.34 -3.74 -8.91
CA SER A 78 9.08 -2.32 -8.87
C SER A 78 9.29 -1.67 -7.49
N ILE A 79 9.27 -2.45 -6.39
CA ILE A 79 9.52 -1.92 -5.04
C ILE A 79 10.96 -2.21 -4.63
N SER A 80 11.72 -1.17 -4.24
CA SER A 80 13.09 -1.33 -3.77
C SER A 80 13.16 -2.10 -2.44
N VAL A 81 14.33 -2.68 -2.16
CA VAL A 81 14.60 -3.32 -0.87
C VAL A 81 14.40 -2.33 0.29
N ASP A 82 14.88 -1.09 0.15
CA ASP A 82 14.71 -0.05 1.17
C ASP A 82 13.25 0.36 1.37
N ALA A 83 12.48 0.49 0.29
CA ALA A 83 11.06 0.79 0.37
C ALA A 83 10.30 -0.37 1.03
N MET A 84 10.57 -1.61 0.64
CA MET A 84 9.97 -2.79 1.26
C MET A 84 10.28 -2.87 2.76
N ALA A 85 11.54 -2.64 3.15
CA ALA A 85 11.94 -2.63 4.56
C ALA A 85 11.22 -1.52 5.36
N ALA A 86 11.01 -0.34 4.76
CA ALA A 86 10.26 0.74 5.40
C ALA A 86 8.77 0.42 5.55
N LEU A 87 8.17 -0.29 4.59
CA LEU A 87 6.79 -0.76 4.67
C LEU A 87 6.61 -1.82 5.75
N GLU A 88 7.55 -2.78 5.85
CA GLU A 88 7.56 -3.79 6.91
C GLU A 88 7.72 -3.17 8.30
N ASP A 89 8.58 -2.15 8.45
CA ASP A 89 8.69 -1.40 9.72
C ASP A 89 7.40 -0.65 10.06
N LEU A 90 6.72 -0.06 9.06
CA LEU A 90 5.43 0.61 9.26
C LEU A 90 4.33 -0.36 9.70
N ASP A 91 4.20 -1.51 9.05
CA ASP A 91 3.26 -2.58 9.40
C ASP A 91 3.51 -3.09 10.82
N ALA A 92 4.77 -3.34 11.18
CA ALA A 92 5.14 -3.79 12.52
C ALA A 92 4.81 -2.75 13.61
N ARG A 93 4.91 -1.45 13.32
CA ARG A 93 4.51 -0.38 14.26
C ARG A 93 3.00 -0.32 14.45
N LEU A 94 2.22 -0.50 13.38
CA LEU A 94 0.77 -0.56 13.45
C LEU A 94 0.31 -1.78 14.24
N ALA A 95 0.93 -2.95 14.01
CA ALA A 95 0.65 -4.15 14.78
C ALA A 95 0.89 -3.94 16.29
N ARG A 96 2.03 -3.33 16.67
CA ARG A 96 2.34 -3.02 18.08
C ARG A 96 1.37 -2.02 18.70
N LEU A 97 0.88 -1.05 17.93
CA LEU A 97 -0.12 -0.12 18.42
C LEU A 97 -1.40 -0.84 18.86
N SER A 98 -1.73 -1.97 18.21
CA SER A 98 -2.86 -2.82 18.58
C SER A 98 -2.66 -3.60 19.87
N GLU A 99 -1.42 -3.78 20.31
CA GLU A 99 -1.09 -4.53 21.54
C GLU A 99 -1.17 -3.63 22.79
N ASP A 100 -0.98 -2.31 22.64
CA ASP A 100 -0.87 -1.38 23.76
C ASP A 100 -2.22 -1.00 24.41
N SER A 101 -3.26 -0.71 23.62
CA SER A 101 -4.63 -0.40 24.12
C SER A 101 -5.63 -0.20 22.98
N ASP A 102 -6.89 -0.63 23.18
CA ASP A 102 -8.00 -0.31 22.26
C ASP A 102 -8.21 1.20 22.05
N ASP A 103 -7.86 2.03 23.04
CA ASP A 103 -7.98 3.49 22.92
C ASP A 103 -6.97 4.09 21.93
N ALA A 104 -5.92 3.35 21.57
CA ALA A 104 -4.95 3.79 20.56
C ALA A 104 -5.61 4.00 19.18
N TRP A 105 -6.73 3.33 18.92
CA TRP A 105 -7.48 3.39 17.66
C TRP A 105 -8.60 4.43 17.64
N ARG A 106 -8.71 5.29 18.65
CA ARG A 106 -9.69 6.38 18.68
C ARG A 106 -9.15 7.67 18.09
N SER A 107 -10.04 8.53 17.58
CA SER A 107 -9.72 9.88 17.08
C SER A 107 -8.91 10.75 18.04
N ALA A 108 -9.13 10.63 19.35
CA ALA A 108 -8.35 11.34 20.35
C ALA A 108 -6.85 11.01 20.24
N SER A 109 -6.53 9.74 20.06
CA SER A 109 -5.16 9.23 19.92
C SER A 109 -4.49 9.73 18.64
N LEU A 110 -5.23 9.91 17.54
CA LEU A 110 -4.68 10.53 16.33
C LEU A 110 -4.12 11.94 16.63
N ARG A 111 -4.76 12.70 17.52
CA ARG A 111 -4.35 14.09 17.81
C ARG A 111 -3.21 14.19 18.81
N THR A 112 -3.21 13.32 19.82
CA THR A 112 -2.37 13.51 21.02
C THR A 112 -1.29 12.45 21.19
N SER A 113 -1.44 11.29 20.55
CA SER A 113 -0.50 10.18 20.75
C SER A 113 0.82 10.43 20.03
N VAL A 114 1.91 10.28 20.78
CA VAL A 114 3.27 10.28 20.25
C VAL A 114 3.46 9.12 19.25
N ALA A 115 2.84 7.97 19.51
CA ALA A 115 2.93 6.81 18.63
C ALA A 115 2.35 7.11 17.23
N TRP A 116 1.21 7.80 17.16
CA TRP A 116 0.63 8.25 15.88
C TRP A 116 1.48 9.31 15.20
N ALA A 117 2.10 10.23 15.95
CA ALA A 117 3.03 11.19 15.37
C ALA A 117 4.27 10.51 14.76
N ASP A 118 4.78 9.45 15.39
CA ASP A 118 5.90 8.69 14.88
C ASP A 118 5.51 7.77 13.70
N LEU A 119 4.30 7.19 13.71
CA LEU A 119 3.73 6.49 12.56
C LEU A 119 3.63 7.37 11.33
N ARG A 120 3.17 8.62 11.47
CA ARG A 120 3.12 9.59 10.35
C ARG A 120 4.50 9.85 9.74
N LYS A 121 5.53 9.98 10.58
CA LYS A 121 6.91 10.18 10.10
C LYS A 121 7.43 8.93 9.38
N ALA A 122 7.16 7.74 9.92
CA ALA A 122 7.52 6.49 9.30
C ALA A 122 6.83 6.33 7.93
N ALA A 123 5.53 6.61 7.86
CA ALA A 123 4.75 6.60 6.63
C ALA A 123 5.27 7.62 5.61
N ALA A 124 5.59 8.85 6.03
CA ALA A 124 6.18 9.85 5.14
C ALA A 124 7.53 9.39 4.56
N ASN A 125 8.37 8.71 5.36
CA ASN A 125 9.62 8.15 4.87
C ASN A 125 9.40 6.97 3.91
N ALA A 126 8.46 6.06 4.21
CA ALA A 126 8.11 4.95 3.34
C ALA A 126 7.58 5.44 1.98
N LEU A 127 6.71 6.46 1.99
CA LEU A 127 6.19 7.09 0.78
C LEU A 127 7.32 7.67 -0.08
N ARG A 128 8.23 8.45 0.53
CA ARG A 128 9.38 9.01 -0.17
C ARG A 128 10.24 7.93 -0.82
N LEU A 129 10.47 6.80 -0.14
CA LEU A 129 11.25 5.68 -0.68
C LEU A 129 10.55 4.99 -1.86
N LEU A 130 9.21 4.90 -1.83
CA LEU A 130 8.41 4.40 -2.94
C LEU A 130 8.42 5.34 -4.15
N GLU A 131 8.41 6.65 -3.93
CA GLU A 131 8.45 7.66 -5.00
C GLU A 131 9.81 7.73 -5.69
N VAL A 132 10.89 7.61 -4.91
CA VAL A 132 12.28 7.62 -5.44
C VAL A 132 12.56 6.42 -6.35
N HIS A 133 11.83 5.31 -6.19
CA HIS A 133 12.02 4.10 -6.98
C HIS A 133 10.97 3.87 -8.08
N ALA A 134 10.04 4.79 -8.29
CA ALA A 134 9.18 4.73 -9.46
C ALA A 134 10.06 4.87 -10.72
N PRO A 135 10.10 3.86 -11.62
CA PRO A 135 10.87 3.99 -12.86
C PRO A 135 10.25 5.11 -13.72
N GLY A 136 10.90 6.27 -13.72
CA GLY A 136 10.88 7.27 -14.80
C GLY A 136 9.53 7.88 -15.18
N VAL A 137 9.26 9.08 -14.66
CA VAL A 137 8.96 10.19 -15.57
C VAL A 137 10.17 11.13 -15.52
N GLN A 138 11.06 10.93 -16.49
CA GLN A 138 12.19 11.74 -17.01
C GLN A 138 13.53 11.01 -17.03
#